data_AF-A0A436S258-F1
#
_entry.id   AF-A0A436S258-F1
#
_cell.length_a   1.000
_cell.length_b   1.000
_cell.length_c   1.000
_cell.angle_alpha   90.00
_cell.angle_beta   90.00
_cell.angle_gamma   90.00
#
_symmetry.space_group_name_H-M   'P 1'
#
loop_
_entity.id
_entity.type
_entity.pdbx_description
1 polymer ?
#
loop_
_entity_poly.entity_id
_entity_poly.type
_entity_poly.pdbx_seq_one_letter_code
_entity_poly.pdbx_strand_id
1 'polypeptide(L)'
;MVEVTLWGSLSAVAGGKARHEIEAKDIRELFRKLAEQYPGIEPWIDRGIAVAIDGTIYRDTWSKELPEGAEIFLLPRLAGG
;
A
#
# COMPACT_ATOMS: atom_id res chain seq x y z
N MET A 1 -8.31 12.31 -0.68
CA MET A 1 -7.39 11.56 -1.58
C MET A 1 -6.04 11.39 -0.89
N VAL A 2 -5.37 10.26 -1.11
CA VAL A 2 -4.04 9.98 -0.54
C VAL A 2 -3.06 9.57 -1.64
N GLU A 3 -1.79 9.92 -1.43
CA GLU A 3 -0.73 9.58 -2.36
C GLU A 3 -0.02 8.31 -1.90
N VAL A 4 -0.02 7.29 -2.76
CA VAL A 4 0.49 5.96 -2.45
C VAL A 4 1.70 5.67 -3.31
N THR A 5 2.83 5.47 -2.66
CA THR A 5 4.09 5.11 -3.28
C THR A 5 4.38 3.63 -3.07
N LEU A 6 4.38 2.87 -4.15
CA LEU A 6 4.71 1.45 -4.19
C LEU A 6 6.22 1.27 -4.37
N TRP A 7 6.85 0.54 -3.45
CA TRP A 7 8.30 0.38 -3.47
C TRP A 7 8.74 -0.98 -4.03
N GLY A 8 9.90 -0.97 -4.70
CA GLY A 8 10.55 -2.17 -5.24
C GLY A 8 9.62 -3.00 -6.13
N SER A 9 9.45 -4.27 -5.78
CA SER A 9 8.65 -5.22 -6.56
C SER A 9 7.14 -4.92 -6.59
N LEU A 10 6.63 -4.09 -5.68
CA LEU A 10 5.21 -3.69 -5.70
C LEU A 10 4.88 -2.74 -6.86
N SER A 11 5.80 -1.86 -7.26
CA SER A 11 5.55 -0.96 -8.41
C SER A 11 5.47 -1.75 -9.72
N ALA A 12 6.25 -2.82 -9.86
CA ALA A 12 6.25 -3.67 -11.04
C ALA A 12 4.88 -4.33 -11.28
N VAL A 13 4.20 -4.76 -10.21
CA VAL A 13 2.85 -5.36 -10.33
C VAL A 13 1.74 -4.32 -10.48
N ALA A 14 2.01 -3.05 -10.16
CA ALA A 14 1.09 -1.93 -10.35
C ALA A 14 1.34 -1.15 -11.66
N GLY A 15 1.73 -1.86 -12.71
CA GLY A 15 1.94 -1.27 -14.04
C GLY A 15 3.22 -0.45 -14.19
N GLY A 16 4.20 -0.64 -13.30
CA GLY A 16 5.52 0.01 -13.39
C GLY A 16 5.55 1.46 -12.91
N LYS A 17 4.43 2.00 -12.42
CA LYS A 17 4.39 3.31 -11.77
C LYS A 17 4.63 3.13 -10.28
N ALA A 18 5.46 4.00 -9.72
CA ALA A 18 5.71 4.00 -8.28
C ALA A 18 4.64 4.80 -7.52
N ARG A 19 4.11 5.89 -8.08
CA ARG A 19 3.16 6.79 -7.42
C ARG A 19 1.75 6.64 -7.98
N HIS A 20 0.77 6.53 -7.08
CA HIS A 20 -0.64 6.41 -7.40
C HIS A 20 -1.46 7.28 -6.44
N GLU A 21 -2.38 8.08 -6.99
CA GLU A 21 -3.39 8.77 -6.18
C GLU A 21 -4.61 7.85 -6.03
N ILE A 22 -4.94 7.52 -4.79
CA ILE A 22 -6.06 6.63 -4.47
C ILE A 22 -6.93 7.33 -3.43
N GLU A 23 -8.23 7.28 -3.63
CA GLU A 23 -9.19 7.72 -2.63
C GLU A 23 -9.50 6.55 -1.69
N ALA A 24 -9.04 6.57 -0.45
CA ALA A 24 -9.36 5.54 0.54
C ALA A 24 -9.43 6.16 1.93
N LYS A 25 -10.35 5.67 2.77
CA LYS A 25 -10.51 6.18 4.14
C LYS A 25 -9.59 5.47 5.16
N ASP A 26 -9.23 4.23 4.88
CA ASP A 26 -8.43 3.37 5.76
C ASP A 26 -7.55 2.43 4.92
N ILE A 27 -6.59 1.77 5.58
CA ILE A 27 -5.65 0.86 4.90
C ILE A 27 -6.38 -0.31 4.21
N ARG A 28 -7.45 -0.83 4.81
CA ARG A 28 -8.22 -1.94 4.23
C ARG A 28 -8.89 -1.53 2.92
N GLU A 29 -9.50 -0.36 2.88
CA GLU A 29 -10.10 0.20 1.66
C GLU A 29 -9.04 0.48 0.59
N LEU A 30 -7.87 1.00 0.99
CA LEU A 30 -6.74 1.21 0.10
C LEU A 30 -6.32 -0.11 -0.57
N PHE A 31 -6.13 -1.18 0.20
CA PHE A 31 -5.77 -2.50 -0.33
C PHE A 31 -6.84 -3.06 -1.26
N ARG A 32 -8.13 -2.92 -0.91
CA ARG A 32 -9.22 -3.34 -1.79
C ARG A 32 -9.18 -2.62 -3.13
N LYS A 33 -9.07 -1.28 -3.12
CA LYS A 33 -9.00 -0.48 -4.35
C LYS A 33 -7.75 -0.77 -5.18
N LEU A 34 -6.62 -1.05 -4.53
CA LEU A 34 -5.39 -1.50 -5.19
C LEU A 34 -5.57 -2.87 -5.86
N ALA A 35 -6.18 -3.84 -5.18
CA ALA A 35 -6.47 -5.16 -5.73
C ALA A 35 -7.44 -5.11 -6.91
N GLU A 36 -8.49 -4.27 -6.81
CA GLU A 36 -9.44 -4.04 -7.91
C GLU A 36 -8.76 -3.46 -9.17
N GLN A 37 -7.80 -2.55 -8.99
CA GLN A 37 -7.06 -1.95 -10.11
C GLN A 37 -5.91 -2.84 -10.62
N TYR A 38 -5.24 -3.54 -9.70
CA TYR A 38 -4.04 -4.34 -9.97
C TYR A 38 -4.17 -5.70 -9.28
N PRO A 39 -4.87 -6.68 -9.88
CA PRO A 39 -5.07 -8.00 -9.27
C PRO A 39 -3.75 -8.70 -8.89
N GLY A 40 -2.66 -8.40 -9.60
CA GLY A 40 -1.32 -8.91 -9.29
C GLY A 40 -0.76 -8.50 -7.92
N ILE A 41 -1.40 -7.55 -7.22
CA ILE A 41 -1.00 -7.12 -5.88
C ILE A 41 -1.64 -7.95 -4.75
N GLU A 42 -2.74 -8.68 -5.00
CA GLU A 42 -3.41 -9.52 -4.00
C GLU A 42 -2.45 -10.51 -3.33
N PRO A 43 -1.60 -11.27 -4.06
CA PRO A 43 -0.67 -12.20 -3.43
C PRO A 43 0.42 -11.51 -2.58
N TRP A 44 0.62 -10.20 -2.76
CA TRP A 44 1.53 -9.42 -1.92
C TRP A 44 0.84 -8.97 -0.64
N ILE A 45 -0.41 -8.51 -0.74
CA ILE A 45 -1.24 -8.16 0.41
C ILE A 45 -1.37 -9.39 1.33
N ASP A 46 -1.66 -10.57 0.77
CA ASP A 46 -1.80 -11.83 1.52
C ASP A 46 -0.49 -12.26 2.22
N ARG A 47 0.66 -12.02 1.58
CA ARG A 47 1.98 -12.28 2.18
C ARG A 47 2.37 -11.28 3.26
N GLY A 48 1.67 -10.15 3.33
CA GLY A 48 1.93 -9.05 4.24
C GLY A 48 2.76 -7.94 3.59
N ILE A 49 2.18 -6.74 3.59
CA ILE A 49 2.81 -5.49 3.15
C ILE A 49 2.94 -4.58 4.38
N ALA A 50 4.11 -3.98 4.58
CA ALA A 50 4.25 -2.92 5.55
C ALA A 50 3.78 -1.59 4.95
N VAL A 51 2.97 -0.85 5.68
CA VAL A 51 2.37 0.42 5.26
C VAL A 51 2.98 1.52 6.09
N ALA A 52 3.73 2.44 5.48
CA ALA A 52 4.16 3.65 6.16
C ALA A 52 3.16 4.78 5.87
N ILE A 53 2.71 5.48 6.91
CA ILE A 53 1.87 6.68 6.80
C ILE A 53 2.63 7.81 7.50
N ASP A 54 3.00 8.85 6.76
CA ASP A 54 3.77 10.00 7.26
C ASP A 54 5.01 9.57 8.08
N GLY A 55 5.73 8.55 7.59
CA GLY A 55 6.92 7.98 8.22
C GLY A 55 6.67 6.94 9.33
N THR A 56 5.42 6.72 9.75
CA THR A 56 5.08 5.69 10.76
C THR A 56 4.72 4.38 10.08
N ILE A 57 5.41 3.28 10.43
CA ILE A 57 5.20 1.95 9.82
C ILE A 57 4.14 1.15 10.59
N TYR A 58 3.15 0.65 9.85
CA TYR A 58 2.08 -0.26 10.28
C TYR A 58 2.23 -1.60 9.57
N ARG A 59 2.10 -2.70 10.32
CA ARG A 59 2.27 -4.07 9.79
C ARG A 59 1.07 -4.99 9.99
N ASP A 60 0.20 -4.64 10.94
CA ASP A 60 -0.99 -5.45 11.30
C ASP A 60 -2.18 -4.56 11.70
N THR A 61 -2.17 -3.28 11.32
CA THR A 61 -3.18 -2.28 11.76
C THR A 61 -4.01 -1.78 10.59
N TRP A 62 -4.77 -2.68 9.95
CA TRP A 62 -5.53 -2.37 8.72
C TRP A 62 -6.74 -1.46 8.91
N SER A 63 -7.19 -1.29 10.15
CA SER A 63 -8.28 -0.36 10.51
C SER A 63 -7.80 1.06 10.75
N LYS A 64 -6.51 1.36 10.54
CA LYS A 64 -5.97 2.70 10.68
C LYS A 64 -6.52 3.58 9.56
N GLU A 65 -7.14 4.69 9.94
CA GLU A 65 -7.58 5.72 9.02
C GLU A 65 -6.39 6.37 8.32
N LEU A 66 -6.58 6.67 7.03
CA LEU A 66 -5.62 7.35 6.19
C LEU A 66 -5.97 8.85 6.21
N PRO A 67 -5.11 9.71 6.79
CA PRO A 67 -5.36 11.14 6.79
C PRO A 67 -5.38 11.68 5.36
N GLU A 68 -6.24 12.66 5.09
CA GLU A 68 -6.25 13.31 3.78
C GLU A 68 -4.91 14.02 3.51
N GLY A 69 -4.35 13.82 2.32
CA GLY A 69 -3.05 14.39 1.94
C GLY A 69 -1.84 13.72 2.59
N ALA A 70 -2.02 12.63 3.34
CA ALA A 70 -0.89 11.86 3.88
C ALA A 70 -0.08 11.18 2.78
N GLU A 71 1.24 11.08 3.00
CA GLU A 71 2.13 10.30 2.15
C GLU A 71 2.18 8.85 2.64
N ILE A 72 1.78 7.93 1.77
CA ILE A 72 1.70 6.51 2.08
C ILE A 72 2.77 5.76 1.28
N PHE A 73 3.53 4.90 1.95
CA PHE A 73 4.48 4.00 1.29
C PHE A 73 4.09 2.55 1.54
N LEU A 74 3.97 1.77 0.46
CA LEU A 74 3.78 0.33 0.54
C LEU A 74 5.12 -0.37 0.29
N LEU A 75 5.52 -1.15 1.29
CA LEU A 75 6.79 -1.85 1.32
C LEU A 75 6.49 -3.34 1.39
N PRO A 76 6.99 -4.16 0.43
CA PRO A 76 6.86 -5.60 0.57
C PRO A 76 7.60 -6.03 1.84
N ARG A 77 7.08 -7.03 2.55
CA ARG A 77 7.85 -7.63 3.65
C ARG A 77 9.20 -8.08 3.12
N LEU A 78 10.26 -7.47 3.63
CA LEU A 78 11.60 -8.01 3.46
C LEU A 78 11.62 -9.31 4.26
N ALA A 79 11.82 -10.44 3.58
CA ALA A 79 12.21 -11.67 4.25
C ALA A 79 13.55 -11.38 4.92
N GLY A 80 13.52 -11.07 6.22
CA GLY A 80 14.72 -11.10 7.04
C GLY A 80 15.26 -12.53 6.97
N GLY A 81 16.51 -12.66 6.54
CA GLY A 81 17.23 -13.94 6.55
C GLY A 81 17.35 -14.53 7.94
#